data_AF-W6AKY2-F1
#
_entry.id   AF-W6AKY2-F1
#
_cell.length_a   1.000
_cell.length_b   1.000
_cell.length_c   1.000
_cell.angle_alpha   90.00
_cell.angle_beta   90.00
_cell.angle_gamma   90.00
#
_symmetry.space_group_name_H-M   'P 1'
#
loop_
_entity.id
_entity.type
_entity.pdbx_description
1 polymer ?
#
loop_
_entity_poly.entity_id
_entity_poly.type
_entity_poly.pdbx_seq_one_letter_code
_entity_poly.pdbx_strand_id
1 'polypeptide(L)'
;MILKKMRINYLCVVNMFNEGIDVPEIDTIIMLRPTNSKTIYLQQLGRGLRKTDHKSRLEVYDLITNVDKKYDLTLGIKNLFANNLTSRKMISENQGLPYGCTITLEKRSQEIILRNLRKWYDDKHRIRLQVREFYQKYGPEGLYKILETYEMSLFEFYNILNDFYLKVAQNITLYNKNENDHQRNKNIFKQFLFLNSYDIVWYFYHRLKQSLPSNQYQHCYDNLLMCSLLYEVTSINAYEGIFPNYQEIEDLIDYFIEHNQLIVNELLLILKYKLNHEVLIARESHQQDSLLYGNWTFTVRQALCIIERTNFIPSKPLRIIAFQAGHLTFDETKLVILADTEVINYGKLTKYDLTTKEYWWSLPEQMKINNKLVKDIQNPNITKYLFLQNKINHTYPNLKLKLYDFIGIGKYLKMVDSDILTAEFSLIS
;
A
#
# COMPACT_ATOMS: atom_id res chain seq x y z
N MET A 1 16.15 -54.08 -13.86
CA MET A 1 15.82 -55.48 -14.24
C MET A 1 14.79 -56.14 -13.30
N ILE A 2 14.69 -55.77 -12.01
CA ILE A 2 13.68 -56.32 -11.07
C ILE A 2 12.32 -55.59 -11.16
N LEU A 3 12.32 -54.26 -11.35
CA LEU A 3 11.09 -53.44 -11.52
C LEU A 3 10.27 -53.82 -12.75
N LYS A 4 10.93 -54.15 -13.88
CA LYS A 4 10.27 -54.61 -15.12
C LYS A 4 9.45 -55.90 -14.97
N LYS A 5 9.67 -56.66 -13.89
CA LYS A 5 8.89 -57.87 -13.57
C LYS A 5 7.80 -57.62 -12.52
N MET A 6 7.52 -56.36 -12.15
CA MET A 6 6.55 -55.94 -11.12
C MET A 6 6.67 -56.69 -9.78
N ARG A 7 7.87 -57.12 -9.40
CA ARG A 7 8.11 -57.80 -8.10
C ARG A 7 8.28 -56.83 -6.93
N ILE A 8 8.41 -55.54 -7.22
CA ILE A 8 8.61 -54.46 -6.25
C ILE A 8 7.77 -53.28 -6.71
N ASN A 9 6.97 -52.71 -5.80
CA ASN A 9 6.03 -51.62 -6.10
C ASN A 9 6.64 -50.22 -5.91
N TYR A 10 7.65 -50.09 -5.04
CA TYR A 10 8.29 -48.81 -4.72
C TYR A 10 9.80 -48.90 -4.87
N LEU A 11 10.38 -47.88 -5.50
CA LEU A 11 11.82 -47.70 -5.56
C LEU A 11 12.18 -46.34 -4.94
N CYS A 12 12.85 -46.37 -3.80
CA CYS A 12 13.36 -45.17 -3.15
C CYS A 12 14.78 -44.87 -3.63
N VAL A 13 15.01 -43.66 -4.14
CA VAL A 13 16.29 -43.27 -4.76
C VAL A 13 16.84 -41.98 -4.13
N VAL A 14 18.14 -41.96 -3.84
CA VAL A 14 18.90 -40.76 -3.44
C VAL A 14 20.19 -40.66 -4.25
N ASN A 15 20.42 -39.53 -4.92
CA ASN A 15 21.63 -39.11 -5.65
C ASN A 15 22.13 -40.03 -6.80
N MET A 16 22.50 -41.28 -6.54
CA MET A 16 23.35 -42.10 -7.44
C MET A 16 22.59 -42.88 -8.53
N PHE A 17 21.25 -42.95 -8.44
CA PHE A 17 20.41 -43.67 -9.42
C PHE A 17 19.67 -42.75 -10.40
N ASN A 18 20.02 -41.45 -10.44
CA ASN A 18 19.44 -40.54 -11.42
C ASN A 18 19.97 -40.80 -12.85
N GLU A 19 21.14 -41.41 -13.07
CA GLU A 19 21.71 -41.49 -14.42
C GLU A 19 21.46 -42.82 -15.16
N GLY A 20 20.90 -43.86 -14.51
CA GLY A 20 20.82 -45.21 -15.10
C GLY A 20 19.47 -45.93 -15.03
N ILE A 21 18.44 -45.32 -14.43
CA ILE A 21 17.12 -45.96 -14.29
C ILE A 21 16.20 -45.49 -15.41
N ASP A 22 16.05 -46.35 -16.42
CA ASP A 22 15.07 -46.25 -17.49
C ASP A 22 13.97 -47.32 -17.29
N VAL A 23 12.87 -46.88 -16.67
CA VAL A 23 11.66 -47.69 -16.46
C VAL A 23 10.47 -46.85 -16.97
N PRO A 24 10.09 -47.00 -18.25
CA PRO A 24 8.96 -46.27 -18.84
C PRO A 24 7.62 -46.51 -18.14
N GLU A 25 7.48 -47.64 -17.46
CA GLU A 25 6.26 -48.11 -16.80
C GLU A 25 5.94 -47.39 -15.48
N ILE A 26 6.77 -46.44 -15.03
CA ILE A 26 6.51 -45.66 -13.80
C ILE A 26 5.24 -44.82 -14.00
N ASP A 27 4.19 -45.10 -13.23
CA ASP A 27 2.91 -44.36 -13.21
C ASP A 27 2.77 -43.41 -12.03
N THR A 28 3.64 -43.52 -11.02
CA THR A 28 3.57 -42.74 -9.77
C THR A 28 4.95 -42.23 -9.36
N ILE A 29 5.05 -40.94 -9.08
CA ILE A 29 6.26 -40.29 -8.52
C ILE A 29 5.91 -39.63 -7.20
N ILE A 30 6.68 -39.94 -6.15
CA ILE A 30 6.56 -39.29 -4.84
C ILE A 30 7.84 -38.52 -4.57
N MET A 31 7.75 -37.18 -4.55
CA MET A 31 8.85 -36.28 -4.23
C MET A 31 8.83 -35.96 -2.74
N LEU A 32 9.76 -36.59 -2.01
CA LEU A 32 9.95 -36.38 -0.57
C LEU A 32 11.11 -35.42 -0.25
N ARG A 33 11.84 -34.98 -1.27
CA ARG A 33 13.03 -34.14 -1.12
C ARG A 33 12.71 -32.70 -1.49
N PRO A 34 13.13 -31.72 -0.67
CA PRO A 34 13.13 -30.33 -1.09
C PRO A 34 14.14 -30.13 -2.23
N THR A 35 13.64 -30.07 -3.45
CA THR A 35 14.45 -30.02 -4.67
C THR A 35 14.68 -28.57 -5.07
N ASN A 36 15.92 -28.12 -5.05
CA ASN A 36 16.29 -26.73 -5.39
C ASN A 36 16.66 -26.50 -6.85
N SER A 37 16.95 -27.57 -7.58
CA SER A 37 17.35 -27.47 -8.98
C SER A 37 16.17 -27.76 -9.88
N LYS A 38 15.80 -26.77 -10.70
CA LYS A 38 14.83 -26.93 -11.80
C LYS A 38 15.18 -28.15 -12.66
N THR A 39 16.45 -28.31 -12.98
CA THR A 39 16.95 -29.41 -13.80
C THR A 39 16.68 -30.76 -13.15
N ILE A 40 16.98 -30.91 -11.86
CA ILE A 40 16.74 -32.17 -11.13
C ILE A 40 15.23 -32.45 -11.04
N TYR A 41 14.41 -31.44 -10.75
CA TYR A 41 12.96 -31.58 -10.68
C TYR A 41 12.37 -32.08 -12.02
N LEU A 42 12.74 -31.44 -13.13
CA LEU A 42 12.28 -31.83 -14.46
C LEU A 42 12.80 -33.20 -14.88
N GLN A 43 14.03 -33.55 -14.52
CA GLN A 43 14.59 -34.88 -14.77
C GLN A 43 13.84 -35.97 -14.01
N GLN A 44 13.46 -35.72 -12.75
CA GLN A 44 12.68 -36.67 -11.96
C GLN A 44 11.28 -36.84 -12.54
N LEU A 45 10.59 -35.73 -12.84
CA LEU A 45 9.27 -35.73 -13.47
C LEU A 45 9.30 -36.46 -14.83
N GLY A 46 10.31 -36.18 -15.65
CA GLY A 46 10.47 -36.74 -16.99
C GLY A 46 10.54 -38.26 -17.04
N ARG A 47 10.96 -38.93 -15.96
CA ARG A 47 10.95 -40.41 -15.88
C ARG A 47 9.54 -40.96 -15.95
N GLY A 48 8.62 -40.31 -15.26
CA GLY A 48 7.22 -40.67 -15.25
C GLY A 48 6.43 -40.11 -16.44
N LEU A 49 7.03 -39.35 -17.36
CA LEU A 49 6.31 -38.82 -18.53
C LEU A 49 6.42 -39.72 -19.77
N ARG A 50 7.23 -40.78 -19.71
CA ARG A 50 7.30 -41.77 -20.78
C ARG A 50 5.96 -42.49 -20.92
N LYS A 51 5.51 -42.66 -22.17
CA LYS A 51 4.27 -43.34 -22.52
C LYS A 51 4.50 -44.84 -22.63
N THR A 52 3.55 -45.63 -22.16
CA THR A 52 3.50 -47.09 -22.31
C THR A 52 2.04 -47.52 -22.48
N ASP A 53 1.81 -48.69 -23.08
CA ASP A 53 0.44 -49.18 -23.38
C ASP A 53 -0.39 -49.46 -22.12
N HIS A 54 0.27 -49.68 -20.98
CA HIS A 54 -0.37 -50.04 -19.71
C HIS A 54 -0.61 -48.85 -18.78
N LYS A 55 -0.24 -47.63 -19.21
CA LYS A 55 -0.26 -46.43 -18.36
C LYS A 55 -1.15 -45.36 -18.94
N SER A 56 -2.23 -45.06 -18.22
CA SER A 56 -3.21 -44.04 -18.62
C SER A 56 -2.85 -42.63 -18.14
N ARG A 57 -2.19 -42.50 -16.97
CA ARG A 57 -1.75 -41.21 -16.40
C ARG A 57 -0.50 -41.36 -15.54
N LEU A 58 0.15 -40.25 -15.25
CA LEU A 58 1.18 -40.13 -14.22
C LEU A 58 0.59 -39.40 -13.01
N GLU A 59 0.71 -39.97 -11.82
CA GLU A 59 0.41 -39.30 -10.55
C GLU A 59 1.70 -38.79 -9.91
N VAL A 60 1.70 -37.53 -9.49
CA VAL A 60 2.87 -36.89 -8.87
C VAL A 60 2.45 -36.30 -7.53
N TYR A 61 3.09 -36.78 -6.47
CA TYR A 61 2.90 -36.30 -5.11
C TYR A 61 4.15 -35.54 -4.68
N ASP A 62 4.05 -34.21 -4.59
CA ASP A 62 5.11 -33.35 -4.07
C ASP A 62 4.80 -32.94 -2.63
N LEU A 63 5.55 -33.51 -1.67
CA LEU A 63 5.29 -33.27 -0.25
C LEU A 63 5.97 -31.97 0.20
N ILE A 64 5.19 -30.90 0.20
CA ILE A 64 5.63 -29.57 0.61
C ILE A 64 5.67 -29.50 2.14
N THR A 65 6.86 -29.74 2.68
CA THR A 65 7.14 -29.55 4.10
C THR A 65 7.67 -28.14 4.37
N ASN A 66 7.61 -27.68 5.62
CA ASN A 66 8.10 -26.36 6.02
C ASN A 66 9.64 -26.41 6.11
N VAL A 67 10.27 -26.56 4.95
CA VAL A 67 11.72 -26.73 4.84
C VAL A 67 12.39 -25.37 4.97
N ASP A 68 13.61 -25.39 5.48
CA ASP A 68 14.56 -24.29 5.58
C ASP A 68 14.41 -23.21 4.49
N LYS A 69 14.53 -21.91 4.81
CA LYS A 69 14.26 -20.78 3.89
C LYS A 69 15.06 -20.81 2.57
N LYS A 70 16.08 -21.66 2.48
CA LYS A 70 16.92 -21.87 1.29
C LYS A 70 16.24 -22.66 0.17
N TYR A 71 15.03 -23.17 0.36
CA TYR A 71 14.33 -23.96 -0.65
C TYR A 71 13.20 -23.18 -1.34
N ASP A 72 13.20 -23.18 -2.69
CA ASP A 72 12.09 -22.61 -3.47
C ASP A 72 10.92 -23.60 -3.53
N LEU A 73 10.02 -23.51 -2.55
CA LEU A 73 8.82 -24.34 -2.44
C LEU A 73 7.84 -24.15 -3.60
N THR A 74 8.07 -23.17 -4.48
CA THR A 74 7.22 -22.90 -5.65
C THR A 74 7.80 -23.49 -6.93
N LEU A 75 8.99 -24.09 -6.88
CA LEU A 75 9.70 -24.60 -8.06
C LEU A 75 8.86 -25.58 -8.87
N GLY A 76 8.20 -26.54 -8.20
CA GLY A 76 7.41 -27.55 -8.89
C GLY A 76 6.24 -26.95 -9.66
N ILE A 77 5.49 -26.06 -9.01
CA ILE A 77 4.37 -25.35 -9.62
C ILE A 77 4.85 -24.41 -10.73
N LYS A 78 5.88 -23.61 -10.51
CA LYS A 78 6.46 -22.73 -11.54
C LYS A 78 6.81 -23.49 -12.83
N ASN A 79 7.37 -24.69 -12.69
CA ASN A 79 7.74 -25.53 -13.83
C ASN A 79 6.53 -26.10 -14.57
N LEU A 80 5.46 -26.47 -13.85
CA LEU A 80 4.24 -27.01 -14.46
C LEU A 80 3.47 -25.95 -15.26
N PHE A 81 3.49 -24.70 -14.80
CA PHE A 81 2.81 -23.58 -15.44
C PHE A 81 3.70 -22.80 -16.43
N ALA A 82 4.92 -23.29 -16.73
CA ALA A 82 5.82 -22.73 -17.75
C ALA A 82 6.01 -21.19 -17.70
N ASN A 83 6.09 -20.61 -16.49
CA ASN A 83 6.14 -19.16 -16.21
C ASN A 83 4.84 -18.36 -16.41
N ASN A 84 3.73 -18.99 -16.80
CA ASN A 84 2.41 -18.34 -16.91
C ASN A 84 1.68 -18.23 -15.56
N LEU A 85 2.31 -18.64 -14.46
CA LEU A 85 1.68 -18.61 -13.15
C LEU A 85 1.61 -17.17 -12.62
N THR A 86 0.46 -16.54 -12.82
CA THR A 86 0.28 -15.14 -12.46
C THR A 86 -0.71 -14.93 -11.32
N SER A 87 -1.56 -15.90 -10.99
CA SER A 87 -2.59 -15.73 -9.95
C SER A 87 -2.84 -16.99 -9.12
N ARG A 88 -3.48 -16.83 -7.95
CA ARG A 88 -4.02 -17.95 -7.18
C ARG A 88 -5.14 -18.65 -7.93
N LYS A 89 -5.99 -17.88 -8.63
CA LYS A 89 -7.10 -18.41 -9.45
C LYS A 89 -6.62 -19.44 -10.48
N MET A 90 -5.49 -19.22 -11.13
CA MET A 90 -4.93 -20.18 -12.09
C MET A 90 -4.63 -21.55 -11.46
N ILE A 91 -4.17 -21.56 -10.20
CA ILE A 91 -3.90 -22.78 -9.45
C ILE A 91 -5.20 -23.48 -9.06
N SER A 92 -6.21 -22.73 -8.58
CA SER A 92 -7.49 -23.33 -8.18
C SER A 92 -8.32 -23.82 -9.37
N GLU A 93 -8.21 -23.16 -10.51
CA GLU A 93 -8.99 -23.45 -11.72
C GLU A 93 -8.23 -24.33 -12.72
N ASN A 94 -7.01 -24.79 -12.40
CA ASN A 94 -6.13 -25.56 -13.29
C ASN A 94 -5.87 -24.87 -14.65
N GLN A 95 -5.95 -23.54 -14.70
CA GLN A 95 -5.78 -22.77 -15.93
C GLN A 95 -4.31 -22.53 -16.26
N GLY A 96 -3.91 -22.79 -17.50
CA GLY A 96 -2.52 -22.62 -17.96
C GLY A 96 -1.65 -23.87 -17.79
N LEU A 97 -2.21 -24.98 -17.32
CA LEU A 97 -1.59 -26.30 -17.37
C LEU A 97 -1.71 -26.92 -18.79
N PRO A 98 -0.80 -27.84 -19.16
CA PRO A 98 -0.95 -28.63 -20.38
C PRO A 98 -2.26 -29.42 -20.40
N TYR A 99 -2.77 -29.70 -21.60
CA TYR A 99 -4.03 -30.45 -21.78
C TYR A 99 -4.01 -31.79 -21.03
N GLY A 100 -5.07 -32.07 -20.29
CA GLY A 100 -5.23 -33.31 -19.50
C GLY A 100 -4.47 -33.33 -18.17
N CYS A 101 -3.76 -32.26 -17.81
CA CYS A 101 -3.10 -32.14 -16.52
C CYS A 101 -4.00 -31.45 -15.49
N THR A 102 -3.90 -31.87 -14.23
CA THR A 102 -4.55 -31.21 -13.10
C THR A 102 -3.56 -31.11 -11.95
N ILE A 103 -3.72 -30.09 -11.11
CA ILE A 103 -3.02 -29.95 -9.85
C ILE A 103 -4.04 -29.82 -8.72
N THR A 104 -3.75 -30.43 -7.58
CA THR A 104 -4.54 -30.28 -6.37
C THR A 104 -3.61 -29.95 -5.23
N LEU A 105 -3.90 -28.85 -4.53
CA LEU A 105 -3.13 -28.42 -3.37
C LEU A 105 -3.97 -28.57 -2.11
N GLU A 106 -3.38 -29.18 -1.09
CA GLU A 106 -3.92 -29.09 0.27
C GLU A 106 -3.93 -27.62 0.72
N LYS A 107 -4.94 -27.22 1.51
CA LYS A 107 -5.11 -25.85 2.00
C LYS A 107 -3.83 -25.24 2.58
N ARG A 108 -3.11 -26.00 3.43
CA ARG A 108 -1.86 -25.55 4.05
C ARG A 108 -0.74 -25.37 3.02
N SER A 109 -0.59 -26.31 2.10
CA SER A 109 0.39 -26.25 1.00
C SER A 109 0.09 -25.06 0.08
N GLN A 110 -1.18 -24.81 -0.23
CA GLN A 110 -1.63 -23.66 -1.00
C GLN A 110 -1.20 -22.35 -0.32
N GLU A 111 -1.45 -22.19 0.98
CA GLU A 111 -1.03 -21.00 1.73
C GLU A 111 0.50 -20.79 1.70
N ILE A 112 1.27 -21.87 1.86
CA ILE A 112 2.74 -21.83 1.83
C ILE A 112 3.26 -21.44 0.44
N ILE A 113 2.71 -22.05 -0.60
CA ILE A 113 3.06 -21.76 -2.00
C ILE A 113 2.74 -20.32 -2.33
N LEU A 114 1.52 -19.86 -2.04
CA LEU A 114 1.09 -18.49 -2.33
C LEU A 114 1.97 -17.46 -1.62
N ARG A 115 2.31 -17.71 -0.35
CA ARG A 115 3.22 -16.85 0.41
C ARG A 115 4.61 -16.77 -0.24
N ASN A 116 5.13 -17.87 -0.79
CA ASN A 116 6.44 -17.87 -1.45
C ASN A 116 6.39 -17.37 -2.90
N LEU A 117 5.25 -17.49 -3.59
CA LEU A 117 5.01 -16.83 -4.88
C LEU A 117 5.01 -15.31 -4.72
N ARG A 118 4.44 -14.79 -3.62
CA ARG A 118 4.53 -13.36 -3.28
C ARG A 118 5.97 -12.85 -3.21
N LYS A 119 6.88 -13.59 -2.56
CA LYS A 119 8.32 -13.24 -2.53
C LYS A 119 8.99 -13.17 -3.90
N TRP A 120 8.42 -13.86 -4.90
CA TRP A 120 8.91 -13.82 -6.27
C TRP A 120 8.39 -12.58 -7.03
N TYR A 121 7.16 -12.13 -6.73
CA TYR A 121 6.64 -10.85 -7.21
C TYR A 121 7.39 -9.64 -6.61
N ASP A 122 7.99 -9.81 -5.42
CA ASP A 122 8.81 -8.78 -4.77
C ASP A 122 10.14 -8.46 -5.53
N ASP A 123 10.47 -9.21 -6.60
CA ASP A 123 11.62 -8.90 -7.46
C ASP A 123 11.33 -7.65 -8.32
N LYS A 124 11.97 -6.54 -7.94
CA LYS A 124 11.85 -5.23 -8.61
C LYS A 124 12.15 -5.29 -10.11
N HIS A 125 13.03 -6.18 -10.58
CA HIS A 125 13.30 -6.29 -12.01
C HIS A 125 12.14 -6.93 -12.77
N ARG A 126 11.50 -7.94 -12.18
CA ARG A 126 10.36 -8.64 -12.78
C ARG A 126 9.13 -7.75 -12.83
N ILE A 127 8.80 -7.06 -11.73
CA ILE A 127 7.63 -6.18 -11.73
C ILE A 127 7.76 -5.09 -12.80
N ARG A 128 8.97 -4.57 -13.03
CA ARG A 128 9.23 -3.57 -14.09
C ARG A 128 9.01 -4.13 -15.49
N LEU A 129 9.43 -5.38 -15.74
CA LEU A 129 9.17 -6.05 -17.01
C LEU A 129 7.65 -6.27 -17.21
N GLN A 130 6.97 -6.77 -16.18
CA GLN A 130 5.52 -7.00 -16.22
C GLN A 130 4.74 -5.71 -16.43
N VAL A 131 5.12 -4.62 -15.76
CA VAL A 131 4.55 -3.29 -15.96
C VAL A 131 4.61 -2.86 -17.44
N ARG A 132 5.75 -3.09 -18.10
CA ARG A 132 5.93 -2.77 -19.52
C ARG A 132 5.07 -3.65 -20.42
N GLU A 133 5.06 -4.96 -20.18
CA GLU A 133 4.27 -5.92 -20.97
C GLU A 133 2.76 -5.64 -20.88
N PHE A 134 2.25 -5.42 -19.67
CA PHE A 134 0.84 -5.10 -19.45
C PHE A 134 0.47 -3.74 -20.03
N TYR A 135 1.33 -2.74 -19.90
CA TYR A 135 1.07 -1.43 -20.50
C TYR A 135 1.04 -1.49 -22.03
N GLN A 136 1.92 -2.27 -22.67
CA GLN A 136 1.89 -2.47 -24.12
C GLN A 136 0.58 -3.10 -24.60
N LYS A 137 0.01 -4.02 -23.79
CA LYS A 137 -1.21 -4.75 -24.15
C LYS A 137 -2.50 -4.00 -23.81
N TYR A 138 -2.51 -3.27 -22.69
CA TYR A 138 -3.74 -2.68 -22.11
C TYR A 138 -3.65 -1.16 -21.91
N GLY A 139 -2.55 -0.52 -22.30
CA GLY A 139 -2.31 0.89 -22.05
C GLY A 139 -2.25 1.23 -20.55
N PRO A 140 -2.70 2.43 -20.15
CA PRO A 140 -2.70 2.87 -18.75
C PRO A 140 -3.45 1.91 -17.81
N GLU A 141 -4.53 1.27 -18.27
CA GLU A 141 -5.31 0.30 -17.49
C GLU A 141 -4.57 -1.02 -17.22
N GLY A 142 -3.37 -1.20 -17.80
CA GLY A 142 -2.45 -2.27 -17.46
C GLY A 142 -2.17 -2.37 -15.96
N LEU A 143 -2.19 -1.25 -15.22
CA LEU A 143 -2.07 -1.24 -13.76
C LEU A 143 -3.16 -2.11 -13.12
N TYR A 144 -4.42 -1.89 -13.48
CA TYR A 144 -5.54 -2.63 -12.89
C TYR A 144 -5.48 -4.10 -13.23
N LYS A 145 -5.05 -4.42 -14.46
CA LYS A 145 -4.87 -5.81 -14.90
C LYS A 145 -3.74 -6.50 -14.15
N ILE A 146 -2.65 -5.82 -13.83
CA ILE A 146 -1.59 -6.35 -12.95
C ILE A 146 -2.16 -6.62 -11.56
N LEU A 147 -2.85 -5.64 -10.95
CA LEU A 147 -3.40 -5.78 -9.60
C LEU A 147 -4.37 -6.96 -9.49
N GLU A 148 -5.28 -7.08 -10.47
CA GLU A 148 -6.24 -8.18 -10.59
C GLU A 148 -5.55 -9.52 -10.81
N THR A 149 -4.61 -9.57 -11.75
CA THR A 149 -3.90 -10.79 -12.12
C THR A 149 -3.10 -11.32 -10.94
N TYR A 150 -2.31 -10.47 -10.28
CA TYR A 150 -1.43 -10.87 -9.18
C TYR A 150 -2.12 -10.89 -7.81
N GLU A 151 -3.43 -10.61 -7.75
CA GLU A 151 -4.22 -10.49 -6.52
C GLU A 151 -3.51 -9.62 -5.46
N MET A 152 -2.97 -8.50 -5.92
CA MET A 152 -2.18 -7.59 -5.09
C MET A 152 -2.93 -6.28 -4.86
N SER A 153 -2.79 -5.75 -3.65
CA SER A 153 -3.28 -4.43 -3.31
C SER A 153 -2.44 -3.33 -3.97
N LEU A 154 -3.02 -2.13 -4.07
CA LEU A 154 -2.31 -0.94 -4.54
C LEU A 154 -1.09 -0.63 -3.67
N PHE A 155 -1.17 -0.87 -2.35
CA PHE A 155 -0.06 -0.69 -1.42
C PHE A 155 1.10 -1.65 -1.70
N GLU A 156 0.80 -2.93 -1.90
CA GLU A 156 1.82 -3.93 -2.26
C GLU A 156 2.51 -3.53 -3.57
N PHE A 157 1.74 -3.14 -4.58
CA PHE A 157 2.28 -2.77 -5.89
C PHE A 157 3.24 -1.60 -5.83
N TYR A 158 2.82 -0.46 -5.26
CA TYR A 158 3.69 0.72 -5.17
C TYR A 158 4.83 0.53 -4.17
N ASN A 159 4.66 -0.31 -3.14
CA ASN A 159 5.75 -0.69 -2.26
C ASN A 159 6.85 -1.46 -3.01
N ILE A 160 6.50 -2.39 -3.89
CA ILE A 160 7.45 -3.21 -4.65
C ILE A 160 8.06 -2.39 -5.81
N LEU A 161 7.22 -1.75 -6.63
CA LEU A 161 7.67 -0.98 -7.80
C LEU A 161 8.61 0.17 -7.39
N ASN A 162 8.23 0.88 -6.32
CA ASN A 162 8.96 2.00 -5.72
C ASN A 162 9.41 3.05 -6.77
N ASP A 163 8.50 3.37 -7.68
CA ASP A 163 8.66 4.34 -8.76
C ASP A 163 7.26 4.71 -9.30
N PHE A 164 7.19 5.68 -10.22
CA PHE A 164 5.95 5.94 -10.96
C PHE A 164 5.67 4.80 -11.96
N TYR A 165 4.45 4.26 -11.97
CA TYR A 165 4.02 3.23 -12.92
C TYR A 165 4.16 3.70 -14.36
N LEU A 166 3.61 4.86 -14.71
CA LEU A 166 3.67 5.38 -16.08
C LEU A 166 5.11 5.62 -16.56
N LYS A 167 5.98 6.12 -15.68
CA LYS A 167 7.41 6.28 -15.98
C LYS A 167 8.06 4.94 -16.35
N VAL A 168 7.83 3.91 -15.55
CA VAL A 168 8.39 2.57 -15.78
C VAL A 168 7.78 1.93 -17.03
N ALA A 169 6.46 2.05 -17.18
CA ALA A 169 5.70 1.48 -18.29
C ALA A 169 6.14 2.03 -19.65
N GLN A 170 6.36 3.34 -19.72
CA GLN A 170 6.77 4.05 -20.94
C GLN A 170 8.30 4.12 -21.09
N ASN A 171 9.06 3.58 -20.13
CA ASN A 171 10.53 3.61 -20.12
C ASN A 171 11.11 5.04 -20.17
N ILE A 172 10.49 5.96 -19.45
CA ILE A 172 10.90 7.37 -19.38
C ILE A 172 12.18 7.50 -18.56
N THR A 173 13.26 7.94 -19.21
CA THR A 173 14.56 8.24 -18.59
C THR A 173 14.71 9.73 -18.30
N LEU A 174 14.22 10.58 -19.20
CA LEU A 174 14.18 12.03 -19.09
C LEU A 174 12.73 12.50 -19.33
N TYR A 175 12.26 13.41 -18.48
CA TYR A 175 10.92 13.97 -18.62
C TYR A 175 10.88 14.97 -19.77
N ASN A 176 9.84 14.89 -20.58
CA ASN A 176 9.51 15.96 -21.52
C ASN A 176 8.95 17.17 -20.75
N LYS A 177 8.89 18.31 -21.44
CA LYS A 177 8.19 19.49 -20.93
C LYS A 177 6.77 19.11 -20.53
N ASN A 178 6.29 19.68 -19.43
CA ASN A 178 4.98 19.49 -18.83
C ASN A 178 4.73 18.11 -18.23
N GLU A 179 5.64 17.13 -18.30
CA GLU A 179 5.43 15.82 -17.69
C GLU A 179 5.68 15.85 -16.18
N ASN A 180 6.75 16.51 -15.76
CA ASN A 180 7.20 16.64 -14.38
C ASN A 180 8.26 17.75 -14.28
N ASP A 181 7.86 18.98 -14.61
CA ASP A 181 8.79 20.09 -14.79
C ASP A 181 9.61 20.43 -13.55
N HIS A 182 9.09 20.11 -12.36
CA HIS A 182 9.75 20.35 -11.08
C HIS A 182 10.46 19.09 -10.52
N GLN A 183 10.69 18.07 -11.35
CA GLN A 183 11.40 16.83 -10.99
C GLN A 183 10.89 16.17 -9.69
N ARG A 184 9.58 16.28 -9.44
CA ARG A 184 8.92 15.74 -8.26
C ARG A 184 9.12 14.23 -8.21
N ASN A 185 9.36 13.69 -7.03
CA ASN A 185 9.67 12.28 -6.88
C ASN A 185 8.41 11.44 -6.55
N LYS A 186 8.55 10.12 -6.69
CA LYS A 186 7.51 9.11 -6.42
C LYS A 186 6.80 9.20 -5.06
N ASN A 187 7.39 9.85 -4.05
CA ASN A 187 6.75 9.93 -2.74
C ASN A 187 5.44 10.75 -2.75
N ILE A 188 5.17 11.54 -3.80
CA ILE A 188 3.91 12.29 -3.93
C ILE A 188 2.69 11.38 -3.87
N PHE A 189 2.71 10.21 -4.55
CA PHE A 189 1.56 9.31 -4.55
C PHE A 189 1.24 8.75 -3.17
N LYS A 190 2.21 8.73 -2.24
CA LYS A 190 2.00 8.21 -0.87
C LYS A 190 0.92 9.00 -0.14
N GLN A 191 0.77 10.29 -0.46
CA GLN A 191 -0.29 11.13 0.14
C GLN A 191 -1.69 10.70 -0.31
N PHE A 192 -1.79 10.02 -1.46
CA PHE A 192 -3.05 9.64 -2.10
C PHE A 192 -3.39 8.16 -1.90
N LEU A 193 -2.38 7.28 -1.81
CA LEU A 193 -2.58 5.84 -1.58
C LEU A 193 -3.41 5.58 -0.32
N PHE A 194 -3.13 6.32 0.77
CA PHE A 194 -3.75 6.10 2.08
C PHE A 194 -5.06 6.87 2.31
N LEU A 195 -5.56 7.61 1.31
CA LEU A 195 -6.88 8.22 1.41
C LEU A 195 -7.94 7.13 1.53
N ASN A 196 -8.77 7.20 2.56
CA ASN A 196 -9.87 6.25 2.79
C ASN A 196 -11.25 6.92 2.71
N SER A 197 -11.30 8.25 2.50
CA SER A 197 -12.54 9.01 2.35
C SER A 197 -13.07 8.94 0.91
N TYR A 198 -14.33 8.58 0.73
CA TYR A 198 -14.98 8.61 -0.58
C TYR A 198 -15.01 10.04 -1.12
N ASP A 199 -15.44 11.00 -0.30
CA ASP A 199 -15.63 12.39 -0.71
C ASP A 199 -14.33 13.05 -1.17
N ILE A 200 -13.24 12.85 -0.42
CA ILE A 200 -11.92 13.39 -0.79
C ILE A 200 -11.42 12.73 -2.08
N VAL A 201 -11.49 11.40 -2.19
CA VAL A 201 -11.00 10.68 -3.37
C VAL A 201 -11.81 11.06 -4.61
N TRP A 202 -13.14 11.14 -4.48
CA TRP A 202 -14.04 11.56 -5.56
C TRP A 202 -13.73 12.98 -6.00
N TYR A 203 -13.65 13.93 -5.07
CA TYR A 203 -13.35 15.32 -5.39
C TYR A 203 -11.98 15.44 -6.07
N PHE A 204 -10.94 14.82 -5.53
CA PHE A 204 -9.59 14.86 -6.11
C PHE A 204 -9.58 14.29 -7.52
N TYR A 205 -10.26 13.16 -7.75
CA TYR A 205 -10.35 12.55 -9.07
C TYR A 205 -11.01 13.49 -10.08
N HIS A 206 -12.18 14.03 -9.73
CA HIS A 206 -12.93 14.88 -10.64
C HIS A 206 -12.27 16.24 -10.87
N ARG A 207 -11.61 16.78 -9.84
CA ARG A 207 -10.84 18.03 -9.91
C ARG A 207 -9.60 17.89 -10.79
N LEU A 208 -8.79 16.85 -10.59
CA LEU A 208 -7.60 16.59 -11.42
C LEU A 208 -7.95 16.20 -12.86
N LYS A 209 -9.11 15.57 -13.07
CA LYS A 209 -9.61 15.22 -14.41
C LYS A 209 -10.23 16.42 -15.14
N GLN A 210 -10.40 17.56 -14.46
CA GLN A 210 -11.11 18.74 -14.99
C GLN A 210 -12.54 18.40 -15.46
N SER A 211 -13.19 17.47 -14.74
CA SER A 211 -14.57 17.06 -15.02
C SER A 211 -15.58 17.67 -14.04
N LEU A 212 -15.08 18.36 -13.02
CA LEU A 212 -15.87 19.12 -12.06
C LEU A 212 -16.07 20.54 -12.62
N PRO A 213 -17.30 21.06 -12.72
CA PRO A 213 -17.52 22.44 -13.14
C PRO A 213 -17.03 23.42 -12.07
N SER A 214 -16.53 24.59 -12.47
CA SER A 214 -15.87 25.56 -11.57
C SER A 214 -16.77 26.07 -10.43
N ASN A 215 -18.09 26.05 -10.61
CA ASN A 215 -19.05 26.40 -9.56
C ASN A 215 -19.17 25.37 -8.43
N GLN A 216 -18.62 24.17 -8.62
CA GLN A 216 -18.58 23.10 -7.62
C GLN A 216 -17.21 23.01 -6.93
N TYR A 217 -16.26 23.89 -7.26
CA TYR A 217 -14.97 23.93 -6.58
C TYR A 217 -15.15 24.32 -5.12
N GLN A 218 -14.57 23.51 -4.23
CA GLN A 218 -14.60 23.71 -2.80
C GLN A 218 -13.19 24.01 -2.31
N HIS A 219 -13.01 25.22 -1.79
CA HIS A 219 -11.70 25.73 -1.37
C HIS A 219 -11.00 24.81 -0.35
N CYS A 220 -11.73 24.20 0.59
CA CYS A 220 -11.14 23.30 1.58
C CYS A 220 -10.53 22.03 0.92
N TYR A 221 -11.23 21.43 -0.05
CA TYR A 221 -10.74 20.28 -0.79
C TYR A 221 -9.61 20.65 -1.75
N ASP A 222 -9.71 21.78 -2.45
CA ASP A 222 -8.64 22.29 -3.31
C ASP A 222 -7.36 22.54 -2.51
N ASN A 223 -7.48 23.17 -1.33
CA ASN A 223 -6.34 23.40 -0.45
C ASN A 223 -5.75 22.08 0.09
N LEU A 224 -6.58 21.08 0.40
CA LEU A 224 -6.12 19.75 0.80
C LEU A 224 -5.41 19.01 -0.36
N LEU A 225 -5.94 19.14 -1.58
CA LEU A 225 -5.35 18.59 -2.80
C LEU A 225 -3.97 19.21 -3.02
N MET A 226 -3.88 20.54 -3.05
CA MET A 226 -2.61 21.25 -3.21
C MET A 226 -1.63 20.92 -2.09
N CYS A 227 -2.10 20.83 -0.85
CA CYS A 227 -1.27 20.41 0.28
C CYS A 227 -0.69 19.00 0.07
N SER A 228 -1.48 18.08 -0.48
CA SER A 228 -1.06 16.71 -0.80
C SER A 228 -0.10 16.68 -1.98
N LEU A 229 -0.35 17.48 -3.02
CA LEU A 229 0.54 17.61 -4.18
C LEU A 229 1.87 18.25 -3.80
N LEU A 230 1.89 19.18 -2.86
CA LEU A 230 3.07 19.95 -2.44
C LEU A 230 3.69 19.42 -1.14
N TYR A 231 3.50 18.14 -0.80
CA TYR A 231 3.84 17.58 0.51
C TYR A 231 5.30 17.79 0.98
N GLU A 232 6.23 18.01 0.06
CA GLU A 232 7.65 18.26 0.31
C GLU A 232 8.03 19.74 0.40
N VAL A 233 7.13 20.66 0.05
CA VAL A 233 7.40 22.10 0.01
C VAL A 233 7.32 22.68 1.42
N THR A 234 8.43 23.09 2.04
CA THR A 234 8.44 23.54 3.44
C THR A 234 8.75 25.02 3.63
N SER A 235 8.94 25.77 2.55
CA SER A 235 9.23 27.21 2.60
C SER A 235 8.55 27.95 1.45
N ILE A 236 8.38 29.26 1.61
CA ILE A 236 7.82 30.12 0.57
C ILE A 236 8.72 30.16 -0.68
N ASN A 237 10.05 30.19 -0.52
CA ASN A 237 10.97 30.18 -1.66
C ASN A 237 10.83 28.90 -2.51
N ALA A 238 10.64 27.74 -1.87
CA ALA A 238 10.41 26.49 -2.58
C ALA A 238 9.05 26.47 -3.29
N TYR A 239 8.05 27.12 -2.70
CA TYR A 239 6.73 27.30 -3.30
C TYR A 239 6.78 28.23 -4.52
N GLU A 240 7.45 29.38 -4.42
CA GLU A 240 7.65 30.33 -5.53
C GLU A 240 8.49 29.73 -6.66
N GLY A 241 9.39 28.79 -6.35
CA GLY A 241 10.10 28.02 -7.38
C GLY A 241 9.20 27.08 -8.19
N ILE A 242 8.05 26.68 -7.65
CA ILE A 242 7.04 25.87 -8.36
C ILE A 242 5.99 26.76 -9.02
N PHE A 243 5.56 27.82 -8.34
CA PHE A 243 4.58 28.79 -8.82
C PHE A 243 5.20 30.20 -8.85
N PRO A 244 6.00 30.51 -9.87
CA PRO A 244 6.48 31.88 -10.08
C PRO A 244 5.28 32.81 -10.25
N ASN A 245 5.30 33.95 -9.57
CA ASN A 245 4.19 34.92 -9.57
C ASN A 245 2.82 34.27 -9.29
N TYR A 246 2.74 33.36 -8.30
CA TYR A 246 1.51 32.64 -7.96
C TYR A 246 0.26 33.52 -7.75
N GLN A 247 0.42 34.82 -7.52
CA GLN A 247 -0.67 35.80 -7.40
C GLN A 247 -1.33 36.14 -8.76
N GLU A 248 -0.63 35.93 -9.87
CA GLU A 248 -1.11 36.16 -11.23
C GLU A 248 -1.72 34.90 -11.86
N ILE A 249 -1.51 33.73 -11.23
CA ILE A 249 -2.06 32.46 -11.69
C ILE A 249 -3.54 32.39 -11.30
N GLU A 250 -4.42 32.28 -12.29
CA GLU A 250 -5.87 32.18 -12.09
C GLU A 250 -6.24 30.97 -11.23
N ASP A 251 -5.68 29.81 -11.54
CA ASP A 251 -5.92 28.56 -10.80
C ASP A 251 -4.62 27.74 -10.67
N LEU A 252 -4.15 27.60 -9.43
CA LEU A 252 -2.91 26.90 -9.11
C LEU A 252 -2.98 25.38 -9.35
N ILE A 253 -4.18 24.79 -9.27
CA ILE A 253 -4.36 23.37 -9.55
C ILE A 253 -4.29 23.14 -11.05
N ASP A 254 -4.96 23.98 -11.85
CA ASP A 254 -4.90 23.88 -13.31
C ASP A 254 -3.46 24.12 -13.81
N TYR A 255 -2.76 25.10 -13.25
CA TYR A 255 -1.32 25.28 -13.51
C TYR A 255 -0.51 24.02 -13.17
N PHE A 256 -0.77 23.39 -12.01
CA PHE A 256 -0.07 22.15 -11.63
C PHE A 256 -0.36 21.02 -12.64
N ILE A 257 -1.60 20.88 -13.09
CA ILE A 257 -2.03 19.88 -14.08
C ILE A 257 -1.27 20.07 -15.39
N GLU A 258 -1.17 21.31 -15.87
CA GLU A 258 -0.51 21.64 -17.13
C GLU A 258 1.00 21.37 -17.11
N HIS A 259 1.68 21.46 -15.95
CA HIS A 259 3.13 21.32 -15.83
C HIS A 259 3.60 19.95 -15.28
N ASN A 260 2.68 19.08 -14.86
CA ASN A 260 2.99 17.79 -14.22
C ASN A 260 2.09 16.62 -14.73
N GLN A 261 1.85 16.57 -16.04
CA GLN A 261 0.91 15.65 -16.68
C GLN A 261 1.16 14.17 -16.35
N LEU A 262 2.42 13.72 -16.27
CA LEU A 262 2.73 12.32 -15.93
C LEU A 262 2.27 12.00 -14.51
N ILE A 263 2.48 12.92 -13.58
CA ILE A 263 2.07 12.77 -12.18
C ILE A 263 0.54 12.80 -12.08
N VAL A 264 -0.11 13.73 -12.76
CA VAL A 264 -1.58 13.83 -12.75
C VAL A 264 -2.21 12.58 -13.34
N ASN A 265 -1.71 12.07 -14.47
CA ASN A 265 -2.21 10.84 -15.07
C ASN A 265 -2.04 9.62 -14.13
N GLU A 266 -0.90 9.53 -13.44
CA GLU A 266 -0.65 8.49 -12.43
C GLU A 266 -1.66 8.59 -11.27
N LEU A 267 -1.87 9.81 -10.73
CA LEU A 267 -2.82 10.05 -9.65
C LEU A 267 -4.25 9.73 -10.08
N LEU A 268 -4.64 10.04 -11.32
CA LEU A 268 -5.94 9.67 -11.87
C LEU A 268 -6.13 8.16 -11.93
N LEU A 269 -5.09 7.39 -12.26
CA LEU A 269 -5.15 5.92 -12.21
C LEU A 269 -5.36 5.42 -10.78
N ILE A 270 -4.59 5.95 -9.83
CA ILE A 270 -4.70 5.61 -8.39
C ILE A 270 -6.11 5.92 -7.87
N LEU A 271 -6.59 7.15 -8.07
CA LEU A 271 -7.88 7.58 -7.53
C LEU A 271 -9.05 6.86 -8.20
N LYS A 272 -9.00 6.63 -9.53
CA LYS A 272 -10.00 5.82 -10.24
C LYS A 272 -10.05 4.39 -9.72
N TYR A 273 -8.89 3.76 -9.46
CA TYR A 273 -8.84 2.43 -8.87
C TYR A 273 -9.54 2.40 -7.51
N LYS A 274 -9.21 3.34 -6.63
CA LYS A 274 -9.79 3.43 -5.29
C LYS A 274 -11.32 3.58 -5.32
N LEU A 275 -11.84 4.45 -6.18
CA LEU A 275 -13.30 4.63 -6.34
C LEU A 275 -14.01 3.35 -6.82
N ASN A 276 -13.37 2.57 -7.69
CA ASN A 276 -14.01 1.42 -8.33
C ASN A 276 -13.82 0.09 -7.58
N HIS A 277 -12.76 -0.03 -6.78
CA HIS A 277 -12.31 -1.32 -6.23
C HIS A 277 -12.07 -1.33 -4.72
N GLU A 278 -12.02 -0.18 -4.05
CA GLU A 278 -11.83 -0.12 -2.59
C GLU A 278 -13.11 0.29 -1.87
N VAL A 279 -13.25 -0.17 -0.62
CA VAL A 279 -14.33 0.27 0.27
C VAL A 279 -13.89 1.57 0.93
N LEU A 280 -14.45 2.69 0.46
CA LEU A 280 -14.18 4.03 0.98
C LEU A 280 -15.26 4.46 1.98
N ILE A 281 -14.85 5.26 2.97
CA ILE A 281 -15.73 5.81 4.01
C ILE A 281 -16.38 7.07 3.45
N ALA A 282 -17.68 7.02 3.20
CA ALA A 282 -18.48 8.19 2.84
C ALA A 282 -18.87 9.01 4.08
N ARG A 283 -19.06 10.31 3.90
CA ARG A 283 -19.53 11.18 4.97
C ARG A 283 -20.97 10.88 5.38
N GLU A 284 -21.25 11.03 6.67
CA GLU A 284 -22.63 11.11 7.16
C GLU A 284 -23.25 12.48 6.79
N SER A 285 -24.53 12.47 6.43
CA SER A 285 -25.22 13.51 5.65
C SER A 285 -25.37 14.91 6.29
N HIS A 286 -24.81 15.17 7.48
CA HIS A 286 -25.29 16.29 8.31
C HIS A 286 -24.49 17.61 8.30
N GLN A 287 -23.26 17.73 7.76
CA GLN A 287 -22.51 19.01 7.80
C GLN A 287 -21.62 19.29 6.58
N GLN A 288 -22.15 20.02 5.58
CA GLN A 288 -21.63 20.12 4.19
C GLN A 288 -20.17 20.55 3.99
N ASP A 289 -19.53 21.28 4.92
CA ASP A 289 -18.29 22.00 4.55
C ASP A 289 -17.01 21.62 5.30
N SER A 290 -17.05 20.68 6.25
CA SER A 290 -15.87 20.35 7.06
C SER A 290 -15.26 19.00 6.68
N LEU A 291 -13.93 19.03 6.47
CA LEU A 291 -13.10 17.84 6.23
C LEU A 291 -12.82 17.03 7.51
N LEU A 292 -13.41 17.43 8.64
CA LEU A 292 -13.24 16.82 9.96
C LEU A 292 -14.42 15.90 10.34
N TYR A 293 -15.16 15.38 9.37
CA TYR A 293 -16.28 14.48 9.64
C TYR A 293 -16.03 13.12 8.97
N GLY A 294 -15.74 12.12 9.80
CA GLY A 294 -15.43 10.77 9.37
C GLY A 294 -14.12 10.26 9.98
N ASN A 295 -14.03 8.95 10.19
CA ASN A 295 -12.81 8.25 10.63
C ASN A 295 -11.80 8.18 9.46
N TRP A 296 -11.44 9.35 8.93
CA TRP A 296 -10.56 9.50 7.78
C TRP A 296 -9.11 9.49 8.22
N THR A 297 -8.28 8.86 7.39
CA THR A 297 -6.84 8.75 7.58
C THR A 297 -6.14 9.88 6.84
N PHE A 298 -5.23 10.55 7.52
CA PHE A 298 -4.48 11.67 6.99
C PHE A 298 -2.98 11.50 7.23
N THR A 299 -2.18 12.04 6.33
CA THR A 299 -0.78 12.33 6.63
C THR A 299 -0.69 13.49 7.61
N VAL A 300 0.44 13.63 8.32
CA VAL A 300 0.71 14.78 9.21
C VAL A 300 0.33 16.11 8.55
N ARG A 301 0.71 16.28 7.28
CA ARG A 301 0.55 17.53 6.56
C ARG A 301 -0.90 17.77 6.12
N GLN A 302 -1.60 16.71 5.72
CA GLN A 302 -3.04 16.75 5.48
C GLN A 302 -3.80 17.11 6.77
N ALA A 303 -3.45 16.50 7.91
CA ALA A 303 -4.04 16.80 9.21
C ALA A 303 -3.86 18.28 9.63
N LEU A 304 -2.70 18.87 9.36
CA LEU A 304 -2.47 20.30 9.58
C LEU A 304 -3.24 21.20 8.61
N CYS A 305 -3.48 20.72 7.38
CA CYS A 305 -4.23 21.47 6.37
C CYS A 305 -5.71 21.57 6.73
N ILE A 306 -6.33 20.45 7.12
CA ILE A 306 -7.76 20.40 7.45
C ILE A 306 -8.14 21.21 8.69
N ILE A 307 -7.19 21.47 9.60
CA ILE A 307 -7.38 22.36 10.76
C ILE A 307 -6.96 23.83 10.49
N GLU A 308 -6.63 24.15 9.23
CA GLU A 308 -6.17 25.46 8.74
C GLU A 308 -4.83 25.95 9.30
N ARG A 309 -3.95 25.04 9.72
CA ARG A 309 -2.59 25.41 10.15
C ARG A 309 -1.68 25.73 8.98
N THR A 310 -1.84 24.99 7.87
CA THR A 310 -1.08 25.17 6.62
C THR A 310 -2.02 25.31 5.44
N ASN A 311 -1.63 26.13 4.46
CA ASN A 311 -2.38 26.33 3.23
C ASN A 311 -1.42 26.59 2.06
N PHE A 312 -1.90 26.30 0.86
CA PHE A 312 -1.19 26.46 -0.42
C PHE A 312 -2.03 27.22 -1.44
N ILE A 313 -3.27 27.58 -1.09
CA ILE A 313 -4.13 28.42 -1.91
C ILE A 313 -4.28 29.77 -1.20
N PRO A 314 -4.01 30.89 -1.87
CA PRO A 314 -4.03 32.22 -1.28
C PRO A 314 -5.46 32.73 -1.07
N SER A 315 -6.16 32.22 -0.05
CA SER A 315 -7.39 32.83 0.51
C SER A 315 -7.15 33.57 1.83
N LYS A 316 -6.02 33.27 2.47
CA LYS A 316 -5.46 33.84 3.70
C LYS A 316 -3.95 34.00 3.48
N PRO A 317 -3.20 34.75 4.31
CA PRO A 317 -1.74 34.75 4.22
C PRO A 317 -1.19 33.32 4.21
N LEU A 318 -0.29 33.03 3.27
CA LEU A 318 0.22 31.68 3.07
C LEU A 318 0.97 31.20 4.31
N ARG A 319 0.63 29.99 4.76
CA ARG A 319 1.21 29.32 5.93
C ARG A 319 1.88 28.04 5.47
N ILE A 320 3.10 28.16 4.94
CA ILE A 320 3.92 27.02 4.49
C ILE A 320 4.91 26.69 5.60
N ILE A 321 4.69 25.58 6.32
CA ILE A 321 5.37 25.32 7.59
C ILE A 321 5.84 23.87 7.66
N ALA A 322 7.08 23.68 8.12
CA ALA A 322 7.58 22.38 8.53
C ALA A 322 7.12 22.06 9.96
N PHE A 323 6.43 20.95 10.15
CA PHE A 323 6.00 20.49 11.47
C PHE A 323 6.84 19.30 11.94
N GLN A 324 7.42 19.42 13.13
CA GLN A 324 8.37 18.43 13.68
C GLN A 324 7.90 17.79 15.00
N ALA A 325 6.85 18.32 15.64
CA ALA A 325 6.39 17.85 16.96
C ALA A 325 5.16 16.92 16.85
N GLY A 326 4.83 16.19 17.91
CA GLY A 326 3.59 15.39 17.97
C GLY A 326 2.34 16.20 18.37
N HIS A 327 2.51 17.49 18.68
CA HIS A 327 1.43 18.39 19.08
C HIS A 327 1.79 19.85 18.75
N LEU A 328 0.78 20.72 18.59
CA LEU A 328 0.99 22.15 18.35
C LEU A 328 -0.20 22.98 18.81
N THR A 329 0.05 23.94 19.68
CA THR A 329 -0.88 25.05 19.92
C THR A 329 -0.57 26.19 18.96
N PHE A 330 -1.59 26.75 18.30
CA PHE A 330 -1.45 27.87 17.36
C PHE A 330 -2.68 28.76 17.34
N ASP A 331 -2.50 29.99 16.84
CA ASP A 331 -3.53 31.05 16.81
C ASP A 331 -4.21 31.29 18.17
N GLU A 332 -3.56 30.89 19.27
CA GLU A 332 -4.05 30.93 20.67
C GLU A 332 -5.42 30.25 20.91
N THR A 333 -5.93 29.53 19.92
CA THR A 333 -7.33 29.03 19.88
C THR A 333 -7.43 27.58 19.44
N LYS A 334 -6.35 27.00 18.88
CA LYS A 334 -6.36 25.62 18.38
C LYS A 334 -5.15 24.84 18.90
N LEU A 335 -5.40 23.59 19.29
CA LEU A 335 -4.39 22.61 19.66
C LEU A 335 -4.61 21.36 18.81
N VAL A 336 -3.60 20.95 18.06
CA VAL A 336 -3.58 19.64 17.39
C VAL A 336 -2.74 18.66 18.17
N ILE A 337 -3.25 17.43 18.32
CA ILE A 337 -2.57 16.31 18.97
C ILE A 337 -2.50 15.17 17.94
N LEU A 338 -1.30 14.86 17.46
CA LEU A 338 -1.00 13.70 16.61
C LEU A 338 -0.39 12.62 17.50
N ALA A 339 -1.23 11.75 18.05
CA ALA A 339 -0.81 10.82 19.08
C ALA A 339 -0.30 9.50 18.52
N ASP A 340 0.98 9.22 18.76
CA ASP A 340 1.57 7.92 18.48
C ASP A 340 1.13 6.89 19.55
N THR A 341 0.77 5.68 19.12
CA THR A 341 0.45 4.55 19.99
C THR A 341 1.65 3.62 20.05
N GLU A 342 2.14 3.29 21.25
CA GLU A 342 3.29 2.39 21.46
C GLU A 342 4.61 2.85 20.80
N VAL A 343 5.27 3.83 21.41
CA VAL A 343 6.66 4.15 21.09
C VAL A 343 7.51 3.84 22.33
N ILE A 344 8.72 3.31 22.14
CA ILE A 344 9.69 3.14 23.23
C ILE A 344 9.89 4.52 23.89
N ASN A 345 9.51 4.66 25.17
CA ASN A 345 9.53 5.90 25.96
C ASN A 345 8.45 6.96 25.64
N TYR A 346 7.37 6.63 24.92
CA TYR A 346 6.26 7.57 24.64
C TYR A 346 4.92 6.87 24.34
N GLY A 347 3.79 7.46 24.75
CA GLY A 347 2.46 6.98 24.35
C GLY A 347 1.95 5.71 25.03
N LYS A 348 2.46 5.34 26.21
CA LYS A 348 2.14 4.06 26.88
C LYS A 348 0.65 3.90 27.26
N LEU A 349 -0.03 5.00 27.58
CA LEU A 349 -1.47 5.01 27.88
C LEU A 349 -2.29 5.69 26.78
N THR A 350 -1.66 6.07 25.66
CA THR A 350 -2.36 6.68 24.54
C THR A 350 -3.29 5.66 23.90
N LYS A 351 -4.59 5.91 23.94
CA LYS A 351 -5.61 5.04 23.34
C LYS A 351 -6.90 5.81 23.12
N TYR A 352 -7.76 5.23 22.30
CA TYR A 352 -9.15 5.68 22.13
C TYR A 352 -10.07 4.48 22.35
N ASP A 353 -11.09 4.64 23.19
CA ASP A 353 -12.13 3.63 23.41
C ASP A 353 -13.39 4.03 22.64
N LEU A 354 -13.75 3.22 21.65
CA LEU A 354 -14.93 3.44 20.80
C LEU A 354 -16.24 3.37 21.58
N THR A 355 -16.28 2.62 22.68
CA THR A 355 -17.49 2.36 23.47
C THR A 355 -17.79 3.52 24.39
N THR A 356 -16.77 4.01 25.10
CA THR A 356 -16.92 5.14 26.04
C THR A 356 -16.73 6.50 25.36
N LYS A 357 -16.18 6.52 24.13
CA LYS A 357 -15.74 7.72 23.40
C LYS A 357 -14.72 8.55 24.19
N GLU A 358 -13.95 7.88 25.03
CA GLU A 358 -12.89 8.49 25.82
C GLU A 358 -11.56 8.34 25.07
N TYR A 359 -10.78 9.42 25.11
CA TYR A 359 -9.50 9.50 24.47
C TYR A 359 -8.44 9.84 25.52
N TRP A 360 -7.39 9.02 25.59
CA TRP A 360 -6.27 9.23 26.49
C TRP A 360 -5.04 9.54 25.67
N TRP A 361 -4.30 10.56 26.10
CA TRP A 361 -3.04 10.93 25.48
C TRP A 361 -1.96 11.08 26.51
N SER A 362 -0.94 10.22 26.43
CA SER A 362 0.26 10.36 27.25
C SER A 362 1.16 11.46 26.68
N LEU A 363 1.48 12.45 27.51
CA LEU A 363 2.41 13.51 27.17
C LEU A 363 3.86 12.99 27.13
N PRO A 364 4.79 13.71 26.48
CA PRO A 364 6.21 13.35 26.51
C PRO A 364 6.77 13.26 27.93
N GLU A 365 7.55 12.21 28.24
CA GLU A 365 8.05 11.88 29.59
C GLU A 365 8.86 13.03 30.26
N GLN A 366 9.40 13.99 29.48
CA GLN A 366 10.13 15.15 30.00
C GLN A 366 9.21 16.29 30.49
N MET A 367 7.90 16.23 30.25
CA MET A 367 6.98 17.33 30.55
C MET A 367 6.41 17.26 31.96
N LYS A 368 6.54 18.38 32.69
CA LYS A 368 5.94 18.57 34.03
C LYS A 368 4.58 19.28 33.93
N ILE A 369 3.77 19.18 34.98
CA ILE A 369 2.44 19.84 35.11
C ILE A 369 2.47 21.34 34.78
N ASN A 370 3.56 22.04 35.09
CA ASN A 370 3.68 23.50 34.86
C ASN A 370 4.00 23.88 33.39
N ASN A 371 4.11 22.91 32.48
CA ASN A 371 4.43 23.18 31.07
C ASN A 371 3.29 23.97 30.39
N LYS A 372 3.65 24.90 29.49
CA LYS A 372 2.69 25.66 28.65
C LYS A 372 1.68 24.74 27.97
N LEU A 373 2.11 23.58 27.48
CA LEU A 373 1.22 22.61 26.84
C LEU A 373 0.11 22.13 27.77
N VAL A 374 0.41 21.85 29.05
CA VAL A 374 -0.59 21.41 30.03
C VAL A 374 -1.63 22.51 30.24
N LYS A 375 -1.19 23.77 30.31
CA LYS A 375 -2.08 24.94 30.38
C LYS A 375 -2.96 25.05 29.13
N ASP A 376 -2.40 24.84 27.94
CA ASP A 376 -3.14 24.89 26.67
C ASP A 376 -4.19 23.77 26.57
N ILE A 377 -3.86 22.56 27.05
CA ILE A 377 -4.78 21.42 27.16
C ILE A 377 -5.95 21.76 28.08
N GLN A 378 -5.66 22.34 29.24
CA GLN A 378 -6.67 22.67 30.25
C GLN A 378 -7.53 23.89 29.88
N ASN A 379 -7.06 24.75 28.97
CA ASN A 379 -7.76 25.97 28.60
C ASN A 379 -9.03 25.67 27.76
N PRO A 380 -10.25 25.95 28.24
CA PRO A 380 -11.48 25.66 27.50
C PRO A 380 -11.66 26.46 26.20
N ASN A 381 -10.95 27.59 26.04
CA ASN A 381 -11.03 28.43 24.83
C ASN A 381 -10.18 27.89 23.67
N ILE A 382 -9.33 26.89 23.93
CA ILE A 382 -8.54 26.24 22.89
C ILE A 382 -9.27 24.98 22.45
N THR A 383 -9.58 24.86 21.16
CA THR A 383 -10.19 23.68 20.55
C THR A 383 -9.14 22.58 20.34
N LYS A 384 -9.42 21.34 20.77
CA LYS A 384 -8.47 20.22 20.67
C LYS A 384 -8.86 19.29 19.53
N TYR A 385 -8.04 19.23 18.50
CA TYR A 385 -8.18 18.27 17.40
C TYR A 385 -7.37 17.03 17.72
N LEU A 386 -8.05 15.91 17.92
CA LEU A 386 -7.46 14.66 18.37
C LEU A 386 -7.28 13.71 17.19
N PHE A 387 -6.05 13.26 17.00
CA PHE A 387 -5.68 12.29 15.97
C PHE A 387 -4.91 11.12 16.59
N LEU A 388 -5.22 9.90 16.16
CA LEU A 388 -4.58 8.69 16.64
C LEU A 388 -3.79 8.02 15.52
N GLN A 389 -2.59 7.53 15.82
CA GLN A 389 -1.72 6.91 14.82
C GLN A 389 -2.37 5.70 14.15
N ASN A 390 -2.37 5.71 12.83
CA ASN A 390 -2.75 4.59 11.99
C ASN A 390 -1.49 3.87 11.49
N LYS A 391 -1.41 2.56 11.74
CA LYS A 391 -0.23 1.73 11.45
C LYS A 391 -0.39 0.89 10.17
N ILE A 392 -1.39 1.17 9.32
CA ILE A 392 -1.70 0.38 8.10
C ILE A 392 -0.50 0.20 7.17
N ASN A 393 0.46 1.14 7.17
CA ASN A 393 1.64 1.09 6.32
C ASN A 393 2.90 0.50 6.96
N HIS A 394 2.84 0.03 8.21
CA HIS A 394 4.01 -0.49 8.93
C HIS A 394 4.65 -1.71 8.24
N THR A 395 3.86 -2.48 7.51
CA THR A 395 4.32 -3.64 6.73
C THR A 395 4.96 -3.28 5.40
N TYR A 396 4.91 -2.01 4.96
CA TYR A 396 5.38 -1.54 3.65
C TYR A 396 6.58 -0.58 3.80
N PRO A 397 7.82 -1.08 3.77
CA PRO A 397 9.01 -0.28 4.07
C PRO A 397 9.20 0.91 3.12
N ASN A 398 8.80 0.78 1.85
CA ASN A 398 8.94 1.85 0.86
C ASN A 398 7.78 2.87 0.94
N LEU A 399 6.72 2.59 1.70
CA LEU A 399 5.57 3.48 1.90
C LEU A 399 5.48 4.05 3.33
N LYS A 400 6.58 3.98 4.09
CA LYS A 400 6.67 4.56 5.44
C LYS A 400 6.34 6.06 5.42
N LEU A 401 5.27 6.39 6.13
CA LEU A 401 4.78 7.75 6.34
C LEU A 401 3.98 7.76 7.66
N LYS A 402 4.03 8.85 8.43
CA LYS A 402 3.21 8.97 9.64
C LYS A 402 1.75 9.25 9.23
N LEU A 403 0.88 8.30 9.51
CA LEU A 403 -0.56 8.35 9.24
C LEU A 403 -1.32 8.47 10.56
N TYR A 404 -2.40 9.25 10.54
CA TYR A 404 -3.26 9.41 11.69
C TYR A 404 -4.72 9.43 11.27
N ASP A 405 -5.56 8.76 12.03
CA ASP A 405 -7.01 8.84 11.91
C ASP A 405 -7.50 10.02 12.75
N PHE A 406 -8.37 10.85 12.18
CA PHE A 406 -9.05 11.87 12.95
C PHE A 406 -10.11 11.21 13.84
N ILE A 407 -10.02 11.45 15.15
CA ILE A 407 -10.91 10.84 16.13
C ILE A 407 -12.05 11.79 16.51
N GLY A 408 -11.78 13.10 16.57
CA GLY A 408 -12.79 14.10 16.87
C GLY A 408 -12.24 15.31 17.60
N ILE A 409 -13.16 16.17 18.03
CA ILE A 409 -12.84 17.34 18.85
C ILE A 409 -12.96 16.97 20.33
N GLY A 410 -11.86 17.11 21.06
CA GLY A 410 -11.75 16.71 22.46
C GLY A 410 -12.13 17.81 23.44
N LYS A 411 -12.96 17.47 24.43
CA LYS A 411 -13.13 18.23 25.67
C LYS A 411 -12.24 17.61 26.75
N TYR A 412 -11.31 18.41 27.27
CA TYR A 412 -10.47 17.98 28.39
C TYR A 412 -11.32 17.65 29.62
N LEU A 413 -11.01 16.51 30.26
CA LEU A 413 -11.66 16.03 31.48
C LEU A 413 -10.76 16.19 32.70
N LYS A 414 -9.59 15.53 32.68
CA LYS A 414 -8.62 15.55 33.77
C LYS A 414 -7.21 15.18 33.30
N MET A 415 -6.23 15.49 34.15
CA MET A 415 -4.87 14.99 34.03
C MET A 415 -4.69 13.86 35.04
N VAL A 416 -4.19 12.72 34.56
CA VAL A 416 -3.83 11.57 35.39
C VAL A 416 -2.31 11.56 35.55
N ASP A 417 -1.86 11.55 36.80
CA ASP A 417 -0.45 11.52 37.18
C ASP A 417 -0.15 10.23 37.97
N SER A 418 0.00 9.13 37.24
CA SER A 418 0.19 7.78 37.80
C SER A 418 1.43 7.08 37.25
N ASP A 419 2.45 7.85 36.85
CA ASP A 419 3.81 7.51 36.35
C ASP A 419 4.15 8.26 35.05
N ILE A 420 3.17 8.47 34.18
CA ILE A 420 3.27 9.27 32.96
C ILE A 420 2.08 10.21 32.89
N LEU A 421 2.36 11.51 32.78
CA LEU A 421 1.33 12.54 32.70
C LEU A 421 0.43 12.30 31.48
N THR A 422 -0.84 11.99 31.72
CA THR A 422 -1.79 11.58 30.68
C THR A 422 -3.03 12.46 30.74
N ALA A 423 -3.36 13.08 29.61
CA ALA A 423 -4.57 13.88 29.45
C ALA A 423 -5.72 13.00 28.99
N GLU A 424 -6.86 13.12 29.66
CA GLU A 424 -8.10 12.44 29.31
C GLU A 424 -9.08 13.43 28.67
N PHE A 425 -9.69 13.01 27.57
CA PHE A 425 -10.64 13.80 26.81
C PHE A 425 -11.92 12.99 26.55
N SER A 426 -13.06 13.69 26.53
CA SER A 426 -14.31 13.20 25.95
C SER A 426 -14.51 13.82 24.58
N LEU A 427 -15.10 13.10 23.63
CA LEU A 427 -15.42 13.65 22.32
C LEU A 427 -16.68 14.52 22.35
N ILE A 428 -16.61 15.70 21.75
CA ILE A 428 -17.73 16.65 21.60
C ILE A 428 -18.51 16.36 20.30
N SER A 429 -17.81 15.88 19.26
CA SER A 429 -18.31 15.63 17.91
C SER A 429 -17.64 14.41 17.32
#